data_AF-A0A804NCD4-F1
#
_entry.id   AF-A0A804NCD4-F1
#
_cell.length_a   1.000
_cell.length_b   1.000
_cell.length_c   1.000
_cell.angle_alpha   90.00
_cell.angle_beta   90.00
_cell.angle_gamma   90.00
#
_symmetry.space_group_name_H-M   'P 1'
#
loop_
_entity.id
_entity.type
_entity.pdbx_description
1 polymer ?
#
loop_
_entity_poly.entity_id
_entity_poly.type
_entity_poly.pdbx_seq_one_letter_code
_entity_poly.pdbx_strand_id
1 'polypeptide(L)'
;MAVKIYVVYYSMYGHVGKLAEEIKKGALSVEGVEAKIWQVPEILSEEVLGKMGAPPKPDVPVITPQELAEADGILFGFPTRFGMMAAQMKAFFDATGGLWREQSLAGKPAGMFFSTGTQGGGQETTPLTAITQLTHHGMVFVPVGYTFGAKLFGMDQVQGGAGARLPPGEILRGHRQEAQGLCLICTYPSVRYHKTFTDSSYPSPSIDWSVFSRGASMLCSSLVLLPYEFR
;
A
#
# COMPACT_ATOMS: atom_id res chain seq x y z
N MET A 1 22.82 5.46 -7.27
CA MET A 1 21.59 5.34 -8.09
C MET A 1 20.43 5.77 -7.22
N ALA A 2 19.51 6.57 -7.75
CA ALA A 2 18.30 6.93 -7.01
C ALA A 2 17.35 5.73 -6.95
N VAL A 3 16.70 5.53 -5.82
CA VAL A 3 15.69 4.48 -5.59
C VAL A 3 14.38 4.92 -6.22
N LYS A 4 13.81 4.10 -7.11
CA LYS A 4 12.56 4.41 -7.82
C LYS A 4 11.37 3.81 -7.12
N ILE A 5 10.46 4.66 -6.66
CA ILE A 5 9.20 4.26 -6.03
C ILE A 5 8.03 4.56 -6.98
N TYR A 6 7.24 3.54 -7.29
CA TYR A 6 6.00 3.71 -8.07
C TYR A 6 4.80 3.75 -7.14
N VAL A 7 3.99 4.79 -7.28
CA VAL A 7 2.69 4.94 -6.61
C VAL A 7 1.62 4.61 -7.66
N VAL A 8 1.19 3.35 -7.68
CA VAL A 8 0.25 2.81 -8.67
C VAL A 8 -1.14 2.80 -8.05
N TYR A 9 -2.12 3.48 -8.65
CA TYR A 9 -3.44 3.54 -8.06
C TYR A 9 -4.60 3.43 -9.04
N TYR A 10 -5.74 3.01 -8.50
CA TYR A 10 -7.06 3.20 -9.10
C TYR A 10 -7.86 4.21 -8.28
N SER A 11 -8.54 5.13 -8.94
CA SER A 11 -9.50 6.02 -8.29
C SER A 11 -10.69 6.28 -9.19
N MET A 12 -11.89 6.04 -8.68
CA MET A 12 -13.13 6.38 -9.37
C MET A 12 -13.60 7.80 -9.05
N TYR A 13 -13.51 8.21 -7.78
CA TYR A 13 -14.04 9.50 -7.29
C TYR A 13 -12.94 10.48 -6.81
N GLY A 14 -11.69 10.26 -7.19
CA GLY A 14 -10.57 11.16 -6.87
C GLY A 14 -9.93 10.99 -5.49
N HIS A 15 -10.60 10.41 -4.48
CA HIS A 15 -10.06 10.25 -3.11
C HIS A 15 -8.68 9.56 -3.06
N VAL A 16 -8.56 8.40 -3.72
CA VAL A 16 -7.28 7.65 -3.74
C VAL A 16 -6.20 8.42 -4.50
N GLY A 17 -6.58 9.20 -5.52
CA GLY A 17 -5.64 10.06 -6.26
C GLY A 17 -5.05 11.16 -5.37
N LYS A 18 -5.88 11.79 -4.51
CA LYS A 18 -5.38 12.76 -3.52
C LYS A 18 -4.42 12.12 -2.52
N LEU A 19 -4.74 10.92 -2.04
CA LEU A 19 -3.83 10.15 -1.17
C LEU A 19 -2.51 9.82 -1.88
N ALA A 20 -2.56 9.45 -3.16
CA ALA A 20 -1.37 9.16 -3.96
C ALA A 20 -0.45 10.37 -4.08
N GLU A 21 -0.99 11.58 -4.25
CA GLU A 21 -0.20 12.82 -4.27
C GLU A 21 0.48 13.11 -2.94
N GLU A 22 -0.22 12.93 -1.80
CA GLU A 22 0.39 13.10 -0.48
C GLU A 22 1.47 12.04 -0.20
N ILE A 23 1.25 10.80 -0.63
CA ILE A 23 2.24 9.73 -0.55
C ILE A 23 3.48 10.07 -1.38
N LYS A 24 3.30 10.58 -2.60
CA LYS A 24 4.41 11.01 -3.45
C LYS A 24 5.20 12.15 -2.79
N LYS A 25 4.54 13.13 -2.18
CA LYS A 25 5.23 14.21 -1.44
C LYS A 25 6.06 13.63 -0.28
N GLY A 26 5.52 12.66 0.45
CA GLY A 26 6.27 11.93 1.48
C GLY A 26 7.49 11.22 0.89
N ALA A 27 7.34 10.54 -0.24
CA ALA A 27 8.42 9.83 -0.92
C ALA A 27 9.58 10.75 -1.31
N LEU A 28 9.24 11.88 -1.92
CA LEU A 28 10.21 12.88 -2.38
C LEU A 28 10.89 13.63 -1.23
N SER A 29 10.41 13.51 0.01
CA SER A 29 11.10 14.08 1.18
C SER A 29 12.34 13.29 1.60
N VAL A 30 12.52 12.07 1.09
CA VAL A 30 13.66 11.20 1.36
C VAL A 30 14.74 11.44 0.30
N GLU A 31 15.96 11.75 0.76
CA GLU A 31 17.10 11.96 -0.14
C GLU A 31 17.41 10.69 -0.95
N GLY A 32 17.63 10.85 -2.25
CA GLY A 32 17.94 9.74 -3.15
C GLY A 32 16.72 8.90 -3.59
N VAL A 33 15.49 9.33 -3.31
CA VAL A 33 14.26 8.67 -3.76
C VAL A 33 13.59 9.46 -4.89
N GLU A 34 13.27 8.79 -5.97
CA GLU A 34 12.43 9.28 -7.06
C GLU A 34 11.06 8.62 -6.97
N ALA A 35 9.99 9.41 -7.03
CA ALA A 35 8.63 8.89 -6.93
C ALA A 35 7.76 9.28 -8.12
N LYS A 36 7.15 8.29 -8.78
CA LYS A 36 6.26 8.46 -9.93
C LYS A 36 4.88 7.91 -9.62
N ILE A 37 3.86 8.71 -9.94
CA ILE A 37 2.46 8.29 -9.82
C ILE A 37 1.98 7.71 -11.14
N TRP A 38 1.22 6.63 -11.05
CA TRP A 38 0.66 5.90 -12.17
C TRP A 38 -0.80 5.54 -11.93
N GLN A 39 -1.63 5.62 -12.96
CA GLN A 39 -2.98 5.08 -12.94
C GLN A 39 -3.03 3.68 -13.55
N VAL A 40 -3.80 2.77 -12.94
CA VAL A 40 -4.13 1.51 -13.61
C VAL A 40 -5.17 1.76 -14.72
N PRO A 41 -5.18 0.93 -15.78
CA PRO A 41 -6.16 1.06 -16.86
C PRO A 41 -7.60 1.01 -16.35
N GLU A 42 -8.46 1.86 -16.90
CA GLU A 42 -9.89 1.82 -16.66
C GLU A 42 -10.53 0.72 -17.50
N ILE A 43 -11.48 -0.03 -16.92
CA ILE A 43 -12.17 -1.15 -17.60
C ILE A 43 -13.64 -0.83 -17.90
N LEU A 44 -14.17 0.25 -17.33
CA LEU A 44 -15.52 0.72 -17.59
C LEU A 44 -15.52 1.68 -18.78
N SER A 45 -16.59 1.64 -19.58
CA SER A 45 -16.76 2.61 -20.66
C SER A 45 -17.08 4.01 -20.11
N GLU A 46 -16.72 5.04 -20.87
CA GLU A 46 -17.07 6.44 -20.61
C GLU A 46 -18.57 6.62 -20.31
N GLU A 47 -19.44 5.91 -21.02
CA GLU A 47 -20.89 5.96 -20.80
C GLU A 47 -21.28 5.46 -19.39
N VAL A 48 -20.71 4.33 -18.95
CA VAL A 48 -20.97 3.78 -17.62
C VAL A 48 -20.42 4.71 -16.55
N LEU A 49 -19.21 5.25 -16.75
CA LEU A 49 -18.61 6.22 -15.84
C LEU A 49 -19.48 7.48 -15.70
N GLY A 50 -20.02 7.99 -16.81
CA GLY A 50 -20.97 9.10 -16.83
C GLY A 50 -22.22 8.81 -16.03
N LYS A 51 -22.83 7.63 -16.21
CA LYS A 51 -24.00 7.18 -15.42
C LYS A 51 -23.70 7.02 -13.93
N MET A 52 -22.47 6.67 -13.58
CA MET A 52 -22.01 6.52 -12.19
C MET A 52 -21.60 7.84 -11.52
N GLY A 53 -21.66 8.96 -12.26
CA GLY A 53 -21.23 10.28 -11.77
C GLY A 53 -19.73 10.33 -11.43
N ALA A 54 -18.91 9.56 -12.15
CA ALA A 54 -17.47 9.61 -11.97
C ALA A 54 -16.94 10.95 -12.53
N PRO A 55 -16.12 11.70 -11.77
CA PRO A 55 -15.47 12.90 -12.29
C PRO A 55 -14.48 12.53 -13.41
N PRO A 56 -14.11 13.50 -14.27
CA PRO A 56 -13.05 13.33 -15.25
C PRO A 56 -11.76 12.85 -14.58
N LYS A 57 -11.05 11.93 -15.24
CA LYS A 57 -9.77 11.42 -14.73
C LYS A 57 -8.71 12.51 -14.82
N PRO A 58 -7.81 12.62 -13.82
CA PRO A 58 -6.68 13.55 -13.91
C PRO A 58 -5.68 13.07 -14.96
N ASP A 59 -4.89 14.01 -15.50
CA ASP A 59 -3.83 13.76 -16.47
C ASP A 59 -2.61 13.09 -15.77
N VAL A 60 -2.76 11.80 -15.49
CA VAL A 60 -1.72 10.95 -14.90
C VAL A 60 -1.51 9.79 -15.86
N PRO A 61 -0.26 9.43 -16.17
CA PRO A 61 0.03 8.36 -17.11
C PRO A 61 -0.53 7.02 -16.62
N VAL A 62 -1.02 6.23 -17.59
CA VAL A 62 -1.51 4.87 -17.34
C VAL A 62 -0.34 3.90 -17.42
N ILE A 63 -0.22 3.03 -16.42
CA ILE A 63 0.84 2.01 -16.36
C ILE A 63 0.38 0.70 -16.99
N THR A 64 1.29 0.04 -17.69
CA THR A 64 1.18 -1.35 -18.13
C THR A 64 1.76 -2.28 -17.06
N PRO A 65 1.28 -3.53 -16.92
CA PRO A 65 1.80 -4.46 -15.93
C PRO A 65 3.33 -4.57 -15.95
N GLN A 66 3.92 -4.67 -17.14
CA GLN A 66 5.36 -4.91 -17.34
C GLN A 66 6.25 -3.83 -16.73
N GLU A 67 5.81 -2.58 -16.73
CA GLU A 67 6.54 -1.44 -16.16
C GLU A 67 6.72 -1.55 -14.64
N LEU A 68 5.95 -2.39 -13.93
CA LEU A 68 6.12 -2.62 -12.50
C LEU A 68 7.54 -3.12 -12.16
N ALA A 69 8.19 -3.85 -13.05
CA ALA A 69 9.53 -4.39 -12.83
C ALA A 69 10.61 -3.29 -12.71
N GLU A 70 10.37 -2.11 -13.28
CA GLU A 70 11.29 -0.97 -13.29
C GLU A 70 11.41 -0.27 -11.93
N ALA A 71 10.41 -0.45 -11.05
CA ALA A 71 10.38 0.17 -9.73
C ALA A 71 11.20 -0.65 -8.73
N ASP A 72 11.91 0.01 -7.82
CA ASP A 72 12.56 -0.65 -6.69
C ASP A 72 11.56 -0.93 -5.55
N GLY A 73 10.52 -0.11 -5.41
CA GLY A 73 9.42 -0.31 -4.47
C GLY A 73 8.09 0.21 -4.99
N ILE A 74 6.99 -0.37 -4.53
CA ILE A 74 5.66 -0.10 -5.11
C ILE A 74 4.61 0.15 -4.02
N LEU A 75 3.82 1.20 -4.19
CA LEU A 75 2.66 1.52 -3.35
C LEU A 75 1.38 1.37 -4.17
N PHE A 76 0.50 0.46 -3.77
CA PHE A 76 -0.76 0.18 -4.46
C PHE A 76 -1.94 0.88 -3.78
N GLY A 77 -2.61 1.76 -4.54
CA GLY A 77 -3.75 2.55 -4.10
C GLY A 77 -5.06 2.09 -4.69
N PHE A 78 -6.10 1.82 -3.90
CA PHE A 78 -7.41 1.46 -4.48
C PHE A 78 -8.60 1.72 -3.56
N PRO A 79 -9.80 2.04 -4.08
CA PRO A 79 -10.99 2.14 -3.27
C PRO A 79 -11.48 0.75 -2.87
N THR A 80 -12.07 0.67 -1.69
CA THR A 80 -12.70 -0.55 -1.17
C THR A 80 -14.02 -0.83 -1.87
N ARG A 81 -14.23 -2.11 -2.20
CA ARG A 81 -15.49 -2.70 -2.65
C ARG A 81 -15.77 -3.94 -1.82
N PHE A 82 -16.69 -3.83 -0.86
CA PHE A 82 -17.11 -4.93 0.03
C PHE A 82 -15.95 -5.65 0.72
N GLY A 83 -14.95 -4.90 1.21
CA GLY A 83 -13.79 -5.48 1.88
C GLY A 83 -12.74 -6.08 0.94
N MET A 84 -12.79 -5.77 -0.36
CA MET A 84 -11.81 -6.14 -1.37
C MET A 84 -11.38 -4.93 -2.19
N MET A 85 -10.34 -5.11 -3.01
CA MET A 85 -9.92 -4.12 -4.01
C MET A 85 -10.96 -3.92 -5.12
N ALA A 86 -10.92 -2.78 -5.78
CA ALA A 86 -11.73 -2.53 -6.98
C ALA A 86 -11.36 -3.47 -8.13
N ALA A 87 -12.34 -3.79 -8.99
CA ALA A 87 -12.18 -4.70 -10.12
C ALA A 87 -11.04 -4.29 -11.07
N GLN A 88 -10.84 -2.98 -11.28
CA GLN A 88 -9.76 -2.43 -12.09
C GLN A 88 -8.38 -2.80 -11.56
N MET A 89 -8.18 -2.66 -10.24
CA MET A 89 -6.91 -3.04 -9.61
C MET A 89 -6.73 -4.56 -9.67
N LYS A 90 -7.79 -5.34 -9.46
CA LYS A 90 -7.73 -6.79 -9.56
C LYS A 90 -7.38 -7.25 -10.98
N ALA A 91 -8.02 -6.68 -12.00
CA ALA A 91 -7.71 -6.96 -13.40
C ALA A 91 -6.27 -6.61 -13.77
N PHE A 92 -5.75 -5.50 -13.23
CA PHE A 92 -4.34 -5.13 -13.38
C PHE A 92 -3.40 -6.17 -12.78
N PHE A 93 -3.66 -6.65 -11.56
CA PHE A 93 -2.90 -7.77 -10.98
C PHE A 93 -3.05 -9.06 -11.77
N ASP A 94 -4.24 -9.40 -12.27
CA ASP A 94 -4.44 -10.63 -13.07
C ASP A 94 -3.65 -10.62 -14.38
N ALA A 95 -3.36 -9.44 -14.93
CA ALA A 95 -2.51 -9.27 -16.10
C ALA A 95 -1.00 -9.41 -15.83
N THR A 96 -0.58 -9.62 -14.57
CA THR A 96 0.85 -9.74 -14.18
C THR A 96 1.39 -11.17 -14.23
N GLY A 97 0.69 -12.13 -14.83
CA GLY A 97 1.10 -13.55 -14.86
C GLY A 97 2.51 -13.78 -15.45
N GLY A 98 2.94 -12.97 -16.42
CA GLY A 98 4.30 -13.02 -16.96
C GLY A 98 5.37 -12.64 -15.92
N LEU A 99 5.14 -11.53 -15.19
CA LEU A 99 6.03 -11.07 -14.12
C LEU A 99 6.10 -12.05 -12.96
N TRP A 100 4.96 -12.67 -12.64
CA TRP A 100 4.89 -13.71 -11.63
C TRP A 100 5.77 -14.89 -12.03
N ARG A 101 5.63 -15.39 -13.26
CA ARG A 101 6.42 -16.52 -13.77
C ARG A 101 7.92 -16.20 -13.77
N GLU A 102 8.29 -14.97 -14.11
CA GLU A 102 9.68 -14.50 -14.16
C GLU A 102 10.23 -14.06 -12.79
N GLN A 103 9.37 -14.04 -11.76
CA GLN A 103 9.69 -13.56 -10.41
C GLN A 103 10.23 -12.12 -10.40
N SER A 104 9.84 -11.30 -11.38
CA SER A 104 10.38 -9.94 -11.58
C SER A 104 10.02 -8.96 -10.47
N LEU A 105 9.01 -9.29 -9.65
CA LEU A 105 8.59 -8.49 -8.49
C LEU A 105 9.08 -9.06 -7.15
N ALA A 106 9.73 -10.22 -7.16
CA ALA A 106 10.17 -10.89 -5.94
C ALA A 106 11.21 -10.03 -5.18
N GLY A 107 11.07 -9.96 -3.85
CA GLY A 107 11.95 -9.19 -2.98
C GLY A 107 11.70 -7.67 -2.98
N LYS A 108 10.92 -7.13 -3.92
CA LYS A 108 10.61 -5.70 -3.95
C LYS A 108 9.68 -5.32 -2.80
N PRO A 109 9.97 -4.26 -2.02
CA PRO A 109 9.06 -3.76 -1.00
C PRO A 109 7.76 -3.24 -1.62
N ALA A 110 6.64 -3.66 -1.04
CA ALA A 110 5.32 -3.27 -1.48
C ALA A 110 4.43 -2.82 -0.31
N GLY A 111 3.64 -1.79 -0.58
CA GLY A 111 2.66 -1.26 0.35
C GLY A 111 1.30 -1.08 -0.28
N MET A 112 0.31 -0.82 0.57
CA MET A 112 -1.06 -0.58 0.13
C MET A 112 -1.65 0.62 0.86
N PHE A 113 -2.48 1.38 0.15
CA PHE A 113 -3.32 2.45 0.69
C PHE A 113 -4.70 2.39 0.02
N PHE A 114 -5.75 2.81 0.72
CA PHE A 114 -7.10 2.58 0.23
C PHE A 114 -8.09 3.60 0.79
N SER A 115 -9.26 3.71 0.17
CA SER A 115 -10.36 4.52 0.69
C SER A 115 -11.59 3.67 0.95
N THR A 116 -12.42 4.05 1.92
CA THR A 116 -13.65 3.32 2.29
C THR A 116 -14.85 4.25 2.22
N GLY A 117 -15.99 3.72 1.78
CA GLY A 117 -17.22 4.50 1.67
C GLY A 117 -17.91 4.76 3.01
N THR A 118 -17.72 3.87 3.99
CA THR A 118 -18.39 3.90 5.29
C THR A 118 -17.39 3.68 6.43
N GLN A 119 -17.82 4.06 7.64
CA GLN A 119 -17.04 3.88 8.85
C GLN A 119 -16.83 2.40 9.17
N GLY A 120 -15.57 1.99 9.35
CA GLY A 120 -15.17 0.60 9.59
C GLY A 120 -15.40 -0.36 8.42
N GLY A 121 -16.07 0.09 7.35
CA GLY A 121 -16.45 -0.75 6.21
C GLY A 121 -15.26 -1.19 5.38
N GLY A 122 -14.75 -2.39 5.67
CA GLY A 122 -13.68 -3.04 4.91
C GLY A 122 -12.29 -2.44 5.10
N GLN A 123 -12.09 -1.59 6.12
CA GLN A 123 -10.78 -0.95 6.35
C GLN A 123 -9.67 -1.96 6.62
N GLU A 124 -9.98 -3.05 7.32
CA GLU A 124 -9.01 -4.09 7.63
C GLU A 124 -9.07 -5.24 6.61
N THR A 125 -10.27 -5.59 6.15
CA THR A 125 -10.44 -6.73 5.24
C THR A 125 -9.92 -6.43 3.83
N THR A 126 -9.98 -5.18 3.37
CA THR A 126 -9.47 -4.79 2.05
C THR A 126 -7.96 -5.03 1.92
N PRO A 127 -7.08 -4.51 2.80
CA PRO A 127 -5.66 -4.85 2.74
C PRO A 127 -5.41 -6.32 3.07
N LEU A 128 -6.19 -6.93 3.98
CA LEU A 128 -6.06 -8.36 4.31
C LEU A 128 -6.31 -9.27 3.12
N THR A 129 -7.28 -8.96 2.26
CA THR A 129 -7.55 -9.75 1.05
C THR A 129 -6.56 -9.42 -0.07
N ALA A 130 -6.12 -8.16 -0.17
CA ALA A 130 -5.19 -7.71 -1.19
C ALA A 130 -3.75 -8.21 -0.97
N ILE A 131 -3.32 -8.44 0.28
CA ILE A 131 -1.96 -8.90 0.60
C ILE A 131 -1.60 -10.20 -0.12
N THR A 132 -2.59 -11.04 -0.39
CA THR A 132 -2.41 -12.31 -1.11
C THR A 132 -1.74 -12.11 -2.47
N GLN A 133 -2.07 -11.02 -3.17
CA GLN A 133 -1.47 -10.69 -4.47
C GLN A 133 0.02 -10.37 -4.33
N LEU A 134 0.39 -9.61 -3.30
CA LEU A 134 1.80 -9.26 -3.03
C LEU A 134 2.61 -10.51 -2.67
N THR A 135 2.06 -11.38 -1.83
CA THR A 135 2.74 -12.59 -1.38
C THR A 135 2.93 -13.60 -2.50
N HIS A 136 1.96 -13.74 -3.42
CA HIS A 136 2.10 -14.63 -4.57
C HIS A 136 3.19 -14.19 -5.54
N HIS A 137 3.46 -12.89 -5.63
CA HIS A 137 4.57 -12.31 -6.39
C HIS A 137 5.92 -12.32 -5.65
N GLY A 138 5.96 -12.81 -4.41
CA GLY A 138 7.17 -12.81 -3.59
C GLY A 138 7.61 -11.41 -3.13
N MET A 139 6.70 -10.43 -3.13
CA MET A 139 6.99 -9.06 -2.69
C MET A 139 7.09 -8.98 -1.16
N VAL A 140 7.88 -8.04 -0.66
CA VAL A 140 8.01 -7.80 0.78
C VAL A 140 6.93 -6.81 1.21
N PHE A 141 5.89 -7.30 1.88
CA PHE A 141 4.83 -6.43 2.38
C PHE A 141 5.33 -5.56 3.55
N VAL A 142 5.20 -4.24 3.41
CA VAL A 142 5.55 -3.25 4.43
C VAL A 142 4.26 -2.69 5.03
N PRO A 143 3.86 -3.09 6.25
CA PRO A 143 2.71 -2.50 6.92
C PRO A 143 3.04 -1.14 7.53
N VAL A 144 2.01 -0.32 7.78
CA VAL A 144 2.15 0.94 8.55
C VAL A 144 2.59 0.68 9.99
N GLY A 145 2.03 -0.38 10.59
CA GLY A 145 2.18 -0.68 12.02
C GLY A 145 1.51 0.35 12.93
N TYR A 146 1.51 0.07 14.24
CA TYR A 146 0.99 0.99 15.28
C TYR A 146 2.01 2.04 15.72
N THR A 147 3.22 2.03 15.15
CA THR A 147 4.30 2.97 15.50
C THR A 147 4.05 4.40 15.03
N PHE A 148 2.95 4.65 14.30
CA PHE A 148 2.54 5.97 13.79
C PHE A 148 2.00 6.93 14.88
N GLY A 149 2.05 6.50 16.15
CA GLY A 149 1.86 7.36 17.32
C GLY A 149 0.44 7.38 17.88
N ALA A 150 0.23 8.20 18.91
CA ALA A 150 -1.00 8.28 19.69
C ALA A 150 -2.27 8.59 18.86
N LYS A 151 -2.13 9.14 17.65
CA LYS A 151 -3.26 9.50 16.78
C LYS A 151 -4.09 8.29 16.35
N LEU A 152 -3.47 7.13 16.11
CA LEU A 152 -4.21 5.89 15.80
C LEU A 152 -5.06 5.40 16.98
N PHE A 153 -4.72 5.82 18.20
CA PHE A 153 -5.46 5.55 19.42
C PHE A 153 -6.45 6.67 19.79
N GLY A 154 -6.51 7.74 18.98
CA GLY A 154 -7.43 8.85 19.18
C GLY A 154 -8.88 8.37 19.02
N MET A 155 -9.70 8.63 20.03
CA MET A 155 -11.13 8.30 20.04
C MET A 155 -12.03 9.54 19.95
N ASP A 156 -11.43 10.71 19.79
CA ASP A 156 -12.10 12.02 19.73
C ASP A 156 -12.84 12.24 18.41
N GLN A 157 -12.35 11.64 17.31
CA GLN A 157 -13.00 11.71 16.01
C GLN A 157 -12.96 10.37 15.29
N VAL A 158 -13.92 10.22 14.39
CA VAL A 158 -14.08 9.07 13.51
C VAL A 158 -12.97 9.06 12.45
N GLN A 159 -11.97 8.21 12.60
CA GLN A 159 -10.80 8.12 11.72
C GLN A 159 -10.79 6.82 10.88
N GLY A 160 -10.20 6.88 9.69
CA GLY A 160 -10.00 5.70 8.87
C GLY A 160 -8.60 5.11 9.07
N GLY A 161 -8.49 3.80 9.29
CA GLY A 161 -7.23 3.08 9.50
C GLY A 161 -7.46 1.72 10.19
N ALA A 162 -6.52 0.79 10.03
CA ALA A 162 -6.56 -0.48 10.76
C ALA A 162 -6.19 -0.21 12.24
N GLY A 163 -7.15 -0.37 13.16
CA GLY A 163 -6.93 -0.15 14.60
C GLY A 163 -7.84 0.87 15.31
N ALA A 164 -8.76 1.55 14.61
CA ALA A 164 -9.73 2.42 15.27
C ALA A 164 -10.82 1.59 15.99
N ARG A 165 -10.78 1.52 17.33
CA ARG A 165 -11.85 0.91 18.14
C ARG A 165 -12.99 1.91 18.34
N LEU A 166 -14.21 1.52 17.95
CA LEU A 166 -15.39 2.38 18.03
C LEU A 166 -16.01 2.41 19.45
N PRO A 167 -16.45 3.57 19.96
CA PRO A 167 -17.43 3.62 21.04
C PRO A 167 -18.81 3.12 20.54
N PRO A 168 -19.58 2.40 21.38
CA PRO A 168 -20.92 1.96 20.99
C PRO A 168 -21.89 3.15 20.93
N GLY A 169 -22.49 3.42 19.76
CA GLY A 169 -23.71 4.24 19.67
C GLY A 169 -23.81 5.31 18.57
N GLU A 170 -22.73 5.69 17.87
CA GLU A 170 -22.81 6.70 16.81
C GLU A 170 -22.66 6.08 15.42
N ILE A 171 -23.78 5.57 14.91
CA ILE A 171 -23.95 5.27 13.49
C ILE A 171 -24.84 6.38 12.94
N LEU A 172 -24.52 6.91 11.75
CA LEU A 172 -25.25 7.90 10.95
C LEU A 172 -24.73 9.35 11.01
N ARG A 173 -23.53 9.62 10.46
CA ARG A 173 -23.28 10.84 9.68
C ARG A 173 -22.35 10.51 8.50
N GLY A 174 -22.87 10.72 7.28
CA GLY A 174 -22.26 10.32 6.01
C GLY A 174 -21.03 11.14 5.59
N HIS A 175 -19.99 11.21 6.44
CA HIS A 175 -18.66 11.65 6.02
C HIS A 175 -17.87 10.42 5.55
N ARG A 176 -17.52 10.38 4.25
CA ARG A 176 -16.67 9.31 3.68
C ARG A 176 -15.31 9.35 4.38
N GLN A 177 -14.82 8.20 4.82
CA GLN A 177 -13.52 8.09 5.47
C GLN A 177 -12.40 7.83 4.47
N GLU A 178 -11.41 8.71 4.47
CA GLU A 178 -10.11 8.45 3.89
C GLU A 178 -9.31 7.66 4.92
N ALA A 179 -9.31 6.33 4.78
CA ALA A 179 -8.46 5.48 5.60
C ALA A 179 -7.02 5.66 5.14
N GLN A 180 -6.23 6.38 5.93
CA GLN A 180 -4.79 6.49 5.69
C GLN A 180 -4.11 5.20 6.15
N GLY A 181 -4.34 4.10 5.42
CA GLY A 181 -3.40 2.98 5.39
C GLY A 181 -2.13 3.46 4.68
N LEU A 182 -1.34 4.32 5.32
CA LEU A 182 -0.17 4.93 4.72
C LEU A 182 1.03 3.99 4.88
N CYS A 183 1.34 3.18 3.86
CA CYS A 183 2.53 2.33 3.91
C CYS A 183 3.84 3.15 3.90
N LEU A 184 4.70 2.82 4.86
CA LEU A 184 5.99 3.43 5.20
C LEU A 184 7.14 3.13 4.22
N ILE A 185 6.88 2.99 2.91
CA ILE A 185 7.98 2.97 1.93
C ILE A 185 8.64 4.36 1.83
N CYS A 186 7.94 5.40 2.25
CA CYS A 186 8.33 6.80 2.02
C CYS A 186 8.64 7.60 3.29
N THR A 187 8.56 6.99 4.47
CA THR A 187 8.92 7.62 5.77
C THR A 187 10.05 6.90 6.49
N TYR A 188 10.77 6.03 5.77
CA TYR A 188 12.10 5.58 6.17
C TYR A 188 13.19 6.27 5.34
N PRO A 189 13.47 7.58 5.55
CA PRO A 189 14.84 7.99 5.55
C PRO A 189 15.49 7.45 6.83
N SER A 190 16.70 6.95 6.66
CA SER A 190 17.89 7.05 7.51
C SER A 190 18.04 8.28 8.44
N VAL A 191 16.98 8.94 8.89
CA VAL A 191 17.00 10.07 9.82
C VAL A 191 15.98 9.84 10.92
N ARG A 192 16.33 8.95 11.86
CA ARG A 192 15.96 9.15 13.27
C ARG A 192 17.12 9.78 14.02
N TYR A 193 17.73 10.83 13.45
CA TYR A 193 18.61 11.75 14.16
C TYR A 193 18.64 13.10 13.42
N HIS A 194 17.62 13.92 13.63
CA HIS A 194 17.85 15.30 14.08
C HIS A 194 16.54 16.03 14.43
N LYS A 195 16.45 16.36 15.72
CA LYS A 195 15.73 17.50 16.32
C LYS A 195 14.18 17.52 16.25
N THR A 196 13.59 16.72 17.15
CA THR A 196 12.64 17.26 18.14
C THR A 196 12.99 16.69 19.52
N PHE A 197 14.17 17.07 20.02
CA PHE A 197 14.53 16.96 21.43
C PHE A 197 14.38 18.37 22.03
N THR A 198 13.21 18.63 22.62
CA THR A 198 13.07 19.54 23.77
C THR A 198 12.28 18.80 24.85
N ASP A 199 12.71 17.58 25.17
CA ASP A 199 12.37 16.95 26.44
C ASP A 199 13.47 15.92 26.76
N SER A 200 14.13 16.06 27.90
CA SER A 200 15.39 15.38 28.25
C SER A 200 15.17 14.08 29.03
N SER A 201 14.09 13.35 28.77
CA SER A 201 13.53 12.43 29.76
C SER A 201 13.50 10.93 29.43
N TYR A 202 14.06 10.43 28.32
CA TYR A 202 14.02 8.97 28.03
C TYR A 202 15.33 8.34 27.52
N PRO A 203 15.83 7.25 28.15
CA PRO A 203 17.01 6.50 27.73
C PRO A 203 16.70 5.50 26.60
N SER A 204 17.69 5.28 25.73
CA SER A 204 17.64 4.41 24.55
C SER A 204 17.79 2.91 24.87
N PRO A 205 17.02 2.01 24.25
CA PRO A 205 17.38 0.60 24.15
C PRO A 205 18.10 0.32 22.82
N SER A 206 19.30 -0.26 22.92
CA SER A 206 20.10 -0.81 21.82
C SER A 206 19.45 -2.08 21.23
N ILE A 207 19.31 -2.16 19.90
CA ILE A 207 18.88 -3.37 19.19
C ILE A 207 20.04 -3.90 18.34
N ASP A 208 20.29 -5.20 18.47
CA ASP A 208 21.30 -6.00 17.79
C ASP A 208 20.87 -6.30 16.33
N TRP A 209 21.75 -5.98 15.39
CA TRP A 209 21.56 -6.12 13.94
C TRP A 209 21.88 -7.53 13.40
N SER A 210 22.28 -8.47 14.26
CA SER A 210 22.65 -9.84 13.86
C SER A 210 21.50 -10.74 13.37
N VAL A 211 20.24 -10.31 13.54
CA VAL A 211 19.04 -11.11 13.21
C VAL A 211 18.69 -11.07 11.71
N PHE A 212 19.07 -10.01 10.98
CA PHE A 212 18.76 -9.87 9.55
C PHE A 212 19.65 -10.74 8.65
N SER A 213 20.86 -11.10 9.07
CA SER A 213 21.81 -11.84 8.23
C SER A 213 21.60 -13.37 8.24
N ARG A 214 20.84 -13.93 9.19
CA ARG A 214 20.65 -15.39 9.32
C ARG A 214 19.28 -15.91 8.86
N GLY A 215 18.28 -15.04 8.69
CA GLY A 215 16.94 -15.44 8.27
C GLY A 215 16.78 -15.73 6.77
N ALA A 216 17.62 -15.13 5.92
CA ALA A 216 17.52 -15.28 4.47
C ALA A 216 18.12 -16.59 3.92
N SER A 217 18.98 -17.28 4.69
CA SER A 217 19.64 -18.51 4.21
C SER A 217 18.97 -19.81 4.67
N MET A 218 18.04 -19.78 5.63
CA MET A 218 17.45 -21.01 6.20
C MET A 218 16.12 -21.44 5.56
N LEU A 219 15.43 -20.56 4.83
CA LEU A 219 14.19 -20.92 4.13
C LEU A 219 14.42 -21.43 2.70
N CYS A 220 15.64 -21.30 2.16
CA CYS A 220 15.98 -21.70 0.80
C CYS A 220 16.50 -23.15 0.68
N SER A 221 16.54 -23.94 1.76
CA SER A 221 17.16 -25.28 1.74
C SER A 221 16.31 -26.41 2.35
N SER A 222 14.99 -26.24 2.48
CA SER A 222 14.12 -27.30 3.04
C SER A 222 12.78 -27.50 2.34
N LEU A 223 12.67 -27.16 1.05
CA LEU A 223 11.65 -27.76 0.18
C LEU A 223 12.35 -28.53 -0.94
N VAL A 224 12.67 -29.78 -0.61
CA VAL A 224 13.09 -30.80 -1.57
C VAL A 224 11.92 -31.05 -2.53
N LEU A 225 12.23 -30.94 -3.82
CA LEU A 225 11.43 -31.37 -4.95
C LEU A 225 10.87 -32.78 -4.74
N LEU A 226 9.54 -32.94 -4.79
CA LEU A 226 8.93 -34.21 -5.17
C LEU A 226 8.52 -34.09 -6.65
N PRO A 227 8.96 -35.02 -7.53
CA PRO A 227 8.51 -35.04 -8.91
C PRO A 227 7.05 -35.52 -8.94
N TYR A 228 6.15 -34.69 -9.46
CA TYR A 228 4.82 -35.12 -9.85
C TYR A 228 4.84 -35.37 -11.36
N GLU A 229 4.99 -36.63 -11.76
CA GLU A 229 4.76 -37.07 -13.14
C GLU A 229 3.26 -37.04 -13.43
N PHE A 230 2.87 -36.30 -14.47
CA PHE A 230 1.54 -36.43 -15.08
C PHE A 230 1.52 -37.71 -15.94
N ARG A 231 0.62 -38.64 -15.60
CA ARG A 231 0.04 -39.61 -16.54
C ARG A 231 -1.44 -39.29 -16.70
#